data_AF-A0A4U1D6W7-F1
#
_entry.id   AF-A0A4U1D6W7-F1
#
_cell.length_a   1.000
_cell.length_b   1.000
_cell.length_c   1.000
_cell.angle_alpha   90.00
_cell.angle_beta   90.00
_cell.angle_gamma   90.00
#
_symmetry.space_group_name_H-M   'P 1'
#
loop_
_entity.id
_entity.type
_entity.pdbx_description
1 polymer ?
#
loop_
_entity_poly.entity_id
_entity_poly.type
_entity_poly.pdbx_seq_one_letter_code
_entity_poly.pdbx_strand_id
1 'polypeptide(L)' 'MNYYIQQSIVINNLKIESIANSSVFQIGTAGIIRGSSHLYNTGGFVEPAPEAEKPGQPQTTVQEGSFTMPAVPLVSA' A
#
# COMPACT_ATOMS: atom_id res chain seq x y z
N MET A 1 18.32 29.89 -24.85
CA MET A 1 19.69 29.35 -24.98
C MET A 1 19.59 28.04 -25.75
N ASN A 2 20.36 27.84 -26.82
CA ASN A 2 20.26 26.64 -27.64
C ASN A 2 21.26 25.59 -27.13
N TYR A 3 20.79 24.43 -26.71
CA TYR A 3 21.61 23.32 -26.27
C TYR A 3 21.57 22.20 -27.30
N TYR A 4 22.74 21.76 -27.76
CA TYR A 4 22.88 20.64 -28.69
C TYR A 4 23.60 19.51 -27.95
N ILE A 5 22.85 18.49 -27.55
CA ILE A 5 23.38 17.37 -26.77
C ILE A 5 23.37 16.11 -27.64
N GLN A 6 24.54 15.65 -28.04
CA GLN A 6 24.75 14.37 -28.70
C GLN A 6 25.15 13.33 -27.64
N GLN A 7 24.33 12.29 -27.47
CA GLN A 7 24.60 11.20 -26.53
C GLN A 7 24.52 9.86 -27.26
N SER A 8 25.57 9.05 -27.12
CA SER A 8 25.55 7.64 -27.50
C SER A 8 25.64 6.83 -26.22
N ILE A 9 24.56 6.17 -25.84
CA ILE A 9 24.47 5.40 -24.61
C ILE A 9 24.17 3.95 -24.98
N VAL A 10 25.11 3.05 -24.67
CA VAL A 10 24.98 1.61 -24.93
C VAL A 10 24.91 0.89 -23.59
N ILE A 11 23.75 0.31 -23.30
CA ILE A 11 23.49 -0.45 -22.08
C ILE A 11 23.34 -1.92 -22.48
N ASN A 12 24.28 -2.76 -22.05
CA ASN A 12 24.26 -4.19 -22.37
C ASN A 12 23.33 -4.99 -21.45
N ASN A 13 23.25 -4.60 -20.18
CA ASN A 13 22.28 -5.14 -19.24
C ASN A 13 21.99 -4.08 -18.16
N LEU A 14 20.71 -3.92 -17.84
CA LEU A 14 20.26 -3.10 -16.72
C LEU A 14 19.13 -3.84 -16.04
N LYS A 15 19.32 -4.16 -14.75
CA LYS A 15 18.29 -4.79 -13.92
C LYS A 15 17.94 -3.84 -12.79
N ILE A 16 16.68 -3.45 -12.72
CA ILE A 16 16.12 -2.68 -11.60
C ILE A 16 15.22 -3.65 -10.83
N GLU A 17 15.61 -4.01 -9.62
CA GLU A 17 14.90 -5.05 -8.85
C GLU A 17 13.63 -4.53 -8.17
N SER A 18 13.67 -3.29 -7.68
CA SER A 18 12.51 -2.63 -7.10
C SER A 18 12.66 -1.12 -7.24
N ILE A 19 11.53 -0.46 -7.48
CA ILE A 19 11.39 0.99 -7.42
C ILE A 19 10.33 1.30 -6.37
N ALA A 20 10.67 2.19 -5.43
CA ALA A 20 9.75 2.65 -4.39
C ALA A 20 9.01 3.92 -4.83
N ASN A 21 8.06 4.37 -4.02
CA ASN A 21 7.26 5.55 -4.32
C ASN A 21 8.15 6.79 -4.60
N SER A 22 7.89 7.46 -5.72
CA SER A 22 8.69 8.58 -6.27
C SER A 22 10.15 8.28 -6.58
N SER A 23 10.44 7.06 -6.99
CA SER A 23 11.72 6.76 -7.62
C SER A 23 11.72 7.29 -9.05
N VAL A 24 12.81 7.94 -9.44
CA VAL A 24 13.06 8.29 -10.84
C VAL A 24 14.43 7.76 -11.21
N PHE A 25 14.46 6.93 -12.26
CA PHE A 25 15.68 6.43 -12.83
C PHE A 25 15.81 6.98 -14.24
N GLN A 26 16.88 7.75 -14.48
CA GLN A 26 17.02 8.50 -15.71
C GLN A 26 18.38 8.27 -16.35
N ILE A 27 18.35 8.04 -17.66
CA ILE A 27 19.51 7.87 -18.53
C ILE A 27 19.45 8.96 -19.61
N GLY A 28 20.56 9.66 -19.82
CA GLY A 28 20.61 10.80 -20.71
C GLY A 28 20.27 12.12 -20.01
N THR A 29 19.97 13.15 -20.79
CA THR A 29 19.84 14.52 -20.25
C THR A 29 18.49 14.74 -19.58
N ALA A 30 18.52 15.36 -18.40
CA ALA A 30 17.35 15.68 -17.59
C ALA A 30 17.02 17.16 -17.63
N GLY A 31 15.73 17.47 -17.60
CA GLY A 31 15.27 18.74 -17.03
C GLY A 31 15.16 18.65 -15.50
N ILE A 32 14.31 19.49 -14.92
CA ILE A 32 13.97 19.38 -13.49
C ILE A 32 13.04 18.19 -13.30
N ILE A 33 13.46 17.22 -12.49
CA ILE A 33 12.62 16.09 -12.07
C ILE A 33 12.15 16.34 -10.64
N ARG A 34 10.84 16.26 -10.43
CA ARG A 34 10.22 16.38 -9.10
C ARG A 34 9.54 15.07 -8.74
N GLY A 35 10.24 14.21 -8.01
CA GLY A 35 9.62 13.08 -7.33
C GLY A 35 8.80 13.58 -6.15
N SER A 36 7.53 13.18 -6.03
CA SER A 36 6.66 13.58 -4.93
C SER A 36 5.81 12.39 -4.48
N SER A 37 6.14 11.88 -3.29
CA SER A 37 5.44 10.75 -2.68
C SER A 37 4.58 11.28 -1.56
N HIS A 38 3.27 11.16 -1.71
CA HIS A 38 2.35 11.40 -0.62
C HIS A 38 1.79 10.07 -0.16
N LEU A 39 2.27 9.60 0.99
CA LEU A 39 1.85 8.33 1.58
C LEU A 39 0.68 8.61 2.53
N TYR A 40 -0.52 8.69 1.98
CA TYR A 40 -1.73 8.84 2.78
C TYR A 40 -2.26 7.47 3.18
N ASN A 41 -2.44 7.25 4.49
CA ASN A 41 -3.24 6.14 4.98
C ASN A 41 -4.73 6.52 4.84
N THR A 42 -5.30 6.38 3.64
CA THR A 42 -6.70 6.71 3.36
C THR A 42 -7.69 5.75 4.03
N GLY A 43 -7.20 4.75 4.78
CA GLY A 43 -8.04 3.82 5.52
C GLY A 43 -8.65 4.39 6.80
N GLY A 44 -8.32 5.63 7.19
CA GLY A 44 -8.87 6.27 8.40
C GLY A 44 -8.39 5.66 9.71
N PHE A 45 -7.39 4.77 9.66
CA PHE A 45 -6.80 4.14 10.84
C PHE A 45 -5.88 5.15 11.54
N VAL A 46 -6.40 5.76 12.59
CA VAL A 46 -5.66 6.66 13.51
C VAL A 46 -5.05 5.92 14.69
N GLU A 47 -5.55 4.73 14.99
CA GLU A 47 -5.10 3.88 16.08
C GLU A 47 -4.25 2.71 15.54
N PRO A 48 -3.39 2.09 16.38
CA PRO A 48 -2.70 0.86 16.01
C PRO A 48 -3.68 -0.19 15.47
N ALA A 49 -3.24 -0.98 14.50
CA ALA A 49 -4.06 -2.07 13.97
C ALA A 49 -4.54 -2.96 15.13
N PRO A 50 -5.83 -3.34 15.16
CA PRO A 50 -6.35 -4.24 16.19
C PRO A 50 -5.52 -5.51 16.32
N GLU A 51 -5.39 -6.03 17.54
CA GLU A 51 -4.72 -7.31 17.75
C GLU A 51 -5.45 -8.39 16.93
N ALA A 52 -4.70 -9.16 16.14
CA ALA A 52 -5.28 -10.18 15.29
C ALA A 52 -6.05 -11.19 16.15
N GLU A 53 -7.35 -11.36 15.87
CA GLU A 53 -8.14 -12.38 16.53
C GLU A 53 -7.53 -13.76 16.22
N LYS A 54 -7.06 -14.44 17.27
CA LYS A 54 -6.63 -15.83 17.13
C LYS A 54 -7.86 -16.68 16.81
N PRO A 55 -7.82 -17.54 15.78
CA PRO A 55 -8.92 -18.45 15.50
C PRO A 55 -9.24 -19.28 16.76
N GLY A 56 -10.44 -19.12 17.33
CA GLY A 56 -10.94 -19.97 18.40
C GLY A 56 -11.02 -19.39 19.82
N GLN A 57 -10.93 -18.07 20.04
CA GLN A 57 -11.25 -17.47 21.35
C GLN A 57 -12.69 -16.93 21.41
N PRO A 58 -13.46 -17.20 22.49
CA PRO A 58 -14.79 -16.62 22.68
C PRO A 58 -14.68 -15.13 23.03
N GLN A 59 -15.36 -14.29 22.26
CA GLN A 59 -15.47 -12.84 22.48
C GLN A 59 -16.06 -12.56 23.86
N THR A 60 -15.28 -11.97 24.76
CA THR A 60 -15.80 -11.45 26.04
C THR A 60 -16.05 -9.95 25.89
N THR A 61 -17.24 -9.58 25.44
CA THR A 61 -17.78 -8.22 25.58
C THR A 61 -19.30 -8.31 25.65
N VAL A 62 -19.81 -8.55 26.86
CA VAL A 62 -21.22 -8.31 27.16
C VAL A 62 -21.32 -6.83 27.53
N GLN A 63 -21.57 -5.96 26.54
CA GLN A 63 -22.21 -4.67 26.78
C GLN A 63 -23.70 -4.88 26.57
N GLU A 64 -24.48 -4.63 27.62
CA GLU A 64 -25.94 -4.64 27.61
C GLU A 64 -26.46 -3.70 26.52
N GLY A 65 -26.82 -4.29 25.39
CA GLY A 65 -27.41 -3.61 24.26
C GLY A 65 -28.10 -4.66 23.41
N SER A 66 -29.40 -4.76 23.57
CA SER A 66 -30.28 -5.68 22.86
C SER A 66 -30.02 -5.69 21.34
N PHE A 67 -29.35 -6.73 20.85
CA PHE A 67 -29.41 -7.12 19.45
C PHE A 67 -30.06 -8.49 19.36
N THR A 68 -31.38 -8.50 19.22
CA THR A 68 -32.14 -9.68 18.79
C THR A 68 -31.81 -9.94 17.33
N MET A 69 -30.83 -10.81 17.06
CA MET A 69 -30.69 -11.40 15.73
C MET A 69 -31.48 -12.71 15.69
N PRO A 70 -32.29 -12.96 14.65
CA PRO A 70 -33.09 -14.17 14.56
C PRO A 70 -32.16 -15.36 14.30
N ALA A 71 -32.30 -16.41 15.12
CA ALA A 71 -31.56 -17.64 14.96
C ALA A 71 -32.03 -18.38 13.71
N VAL A 72 -31.22 -18.37 12.65
CA VAL A 72 -31.38 -19.30 11.52
C VAL A 72 -30.69 -20.62 11.91
N PRO A 73 -31.40 -21.76 11.95
CA PRO A 73 -30.76 -23.01 12.29
C PRO A 73 -29.87 -23.49 11.15
N LEU A 74 -28.65 -23.91 11.51
CA LEU A 74 -27.75 -24.60 10.61
C LEU A 74 -28.33 -26.00 10.32
N VAL A 75 -28.83 -26.22 9.12
CA VAL A 75 -29.18 -27.58 8.67
C VAL A 75 -27.86 -28.33 8.45
N SER A 76 -27.63 -29.38 9.21
CA SER A 76 -26.48 -30.26 9.05
C SER A 76 -26.78 -31.35 8.02
N ALA A 77 -25.87 -31.46 7.02
CA ALA A 77 -25.73 -32.49 5.98
C ALA A 77 -26.67 -32.38 4.76
#